data_AF-A0A7J9H991-F1
#
_entry.id   AF-A0A7J9H991-F1
#
_cell.length_a   1.000
_cell.length_b   1.000
_cell.length_c   1.000
_cell.angle_alpha   90.00
_cell.angle_beta   90.00
_cell.angle_gamma   90.00
#
_symmetry.space_group_name_H-M   'P 1'
#
loop_
_entity.id
_entity.type
_entity.pdbx_description
1 polymer ?
#
loop_
_entity_poly.entity_id
_entity_poly.type
_entity_poly.pdbx_seq_one_letter_code
_entity_poly.pdbx_strand_id
1 'polypeptide(L)'
;DIVVEAGSVVPLDIGTATQLDILAEFEIETLVLNSTEDEVSDCGDGAVDRSTYGPFGVLVIADDSLSELTPIYFRPLNTSDGSLETYFCADETRSSKAPDVTKRVYGGKIPVLDDENYNMRVLVDHSVVESFGEGGRTVITSRVYPTEAIYGAARLFLFNNASGVNVKATLKIWEMNSAFIRPFPFEETLSQEMVAST
;
A
#
# COMPACT_ATOMS: atom_id res chain seq x y z
N ASP A 1 -5.10 -15.83 -9.55
CA ASP A 1 -3.87 -15.65 -8.76
C ASP A 1 -2.71 -15.42 -9.72
N ILE A 2 -1.78 -14.56 -9.36
CA ILE A 2 -0.62 -14.15 -10.16
C ILE A 2 0.63 -14.49 -9.35
N VAL A 3 1.57 -15.22 -9.92
CA VAL A 3 2.88 -15.45 -9.27
C VAL A 3 3.78 -14.25 -9.58
N VAL A 4 4.31 -13.62 -8.53
CA VAL A 4 5.24 -12.50 -8.59
C VAL A 4 6.61 -13.02 -8.17
N GLU A 5 7.47 -13.24 -9.15
CA GLU A 5 8.81 -13.80 -8.94
C GLU A 5 9.69 -12.87 -8.08
N ALA A 6 10.66 -13.45 -7.37
CA ALA A 6 11.63 -12.68 -6.59
C ALA A 6 12.35 -11.62 -7.45
N GLY A 7 12.34 -10.36 -7.01
CA GLY A 7 12.94 -9.23 -7.72
C GLY A 7 12.16 -8.73 -8.93
N SER A 8 10.86 -9.07 -9.06
CA SER A 8 10.04 -8.71 -10.22
C SER A 8 8.97 -7.66 -9.89
N VAL A 9 8.51 -6.99 -10.95
CA VAL A 9 7.37 -6.06 -10.96
C VAL A 9 6.45 -6.48 -12.10
N VAL A 10 5.15 -6.62 -11.82
CA VAL A 10 4.14 -7.07 -12.77
C VAL A 10 3.10 -5.98 -12.97
N PRO A 11 2.96 -5.39 -14.18
CA PRO A 11 1.93 -4.40 -14.46
C PRO A 11 0.53 -5.01 -14.46
N LEU A 12 -0.45 -4.27 -13.94
CA LEU A 12 -1.86 -4.63 -13.99
C LEU A 12 -2.59 -3.69 -14.96
N ASP A 13 -3.13 -4.24 -16.04
CA ASP A 13 -3.89 -3.48 -17.04
C ASP A 13 -5.35 -3.32 -16.58
N ILE A 14 -5.63 -2.18 -15.94
CA ILE A 14 -6.92 -1.87 -15.31
C ILE A 14 -7.51 -0.51 -15.77
N GLY A 15 -6.93 0.12 -16.79
CA GLY A 15 -7.32 1.46 -17.22
C GLY A 15 -6.82 2.56 -16.27
N THR A 16 -7.72 3.40 -15.75
CA THR A 16 -7.36 4.52 -14.86
C THR A 16 -7.08 4.06 -13.44
N ALA A 17 -5.89 4.39 -12.91
CA ALA A 17 -5.46 3.95 -11.58
C ALA A 17 -5.44 5.07 -10.51
N THR A 18 -6.20 6.14 -10.70
CA THR A 18 -6.27 7.26 -9.74
C THR A 18 -7.41 7.16 -8.73
N GLN A 19 -8.41 6.30 -8.96
CA GLN A 19 -9.54 6.14 -8.04
C GLN A 19 -9.96 4.67 -7.94
N LEU A 20 -9.42 3.97 -6.94
CA LEU A 20 -9.52 2.51 -6.83
C LEU A 20 -9.84 2.05 -5.40
N ASP A 21 -10.53 0.92 -5.29
CA ASP A 21 -10.55 0.08 -4.09
C ASP A 21 -9.90 -1.27 -4.44
N ILE A 22 -8.80 -1.57 -3.76
CA ILE A 22 -7.96 -2.74 -4.02
C ILE A 22 -8.01 -3.64 -2.80
N LEU A 23 -8.40 -4.89 -2.98
CA LEU A 23 -8.15 -5.97 -2.02
C LEU A 23 -7.06 -6.87 -2.60
N ALA A 24 -6.02 -7.13 -1.82
CA ALA A 24 -4.93 -8.02 -2.22
C ALA A 24 -4.58 -8.97 -1.07
N GLU A 25 -4.34 -10.21 -1.44
CA GLU A 25 -3.94 -11.30 -0.56
C GLU A 25 -2.67 -11.91 -1.13
N PHE A 26 -1.67 -12.15 -0.29
CA PHE A 26 -0.36 -12.67 -0.70
C PHE A 26 -0.01 -13.92 0.12
N GLU A 27 0.57 -14.91 -0.57
CA GLU A 27 1.05 -16.17 -0.01
C GLU A 27 2.51 -16.39 -0.45
N ILE A 28 3.41 -16.69 0.50
CA ILE A 28 4.81 -17.02 0.21
C ILE A 28 4.88 -18.49 -0.21
N GLU A 29 5.34 -18.79 -1.42
CA GLU A 29 5.25 -20.16 -1.98
C GLU A 29 6.07 -21.20 -1.20
N THR A 30 7.26 -20.81 -0.72
CA THR A 30 8.12 -21.69 0.07
C THR A 30 8.89 -20.90 1.12
N LEU A 31 8.82 -21.36 2.37
CA LEU A 31 9.65 -20.82 3.45
C LEU A 31 11.07 -21.37 3.34
N VAL A 32 12.07 -20.49 3.37
CA VAL A 32 13.49 -20.84 3.35
C VAL A 32 13.95 -21.04 4.80
N LEU A 33 13.99 -22.30 5.25
CA LEU A 33 14.26 -22.67 6.65
C LEU A 33 15.68 -22.34 7.20
N ASN A 34 16.52 -21.60 6.47
CA ASN A 34 17.88 -21.23 6.88
C ASN A 34 18.30 -19.83 6.40
N SER A 35 17.35 -18.90 6.33
CA SER A 35 17.69 -17.49 6.08
C SER A 35 18.47 -16.90 7.25
N THR A 36 19.43 -16.03 6.94
CA THR A 36 20.14 -15.26 7.96
C THR A 36 19.16 -14.35 8.70
N GLU A 37 19.38 -14.16 9.99
CA GLU A 37 18.65 -13.14 10.77
C GLU A 37 18.81 -11.79 10.07
N ASP A 38 17.68 -11.13 9.85
CA ASP A 38 17.68 -9.79 9.28
C ASP A 38 17.94 -8.79 10.41
N GLU A 39 18.75 -7.75 10.16
CA GLU A 39 18.87 -6.66 11.12
C GLU A 39 17.48 -6.02 11.31
N VAL A 40 16.94 -6.12 12.53
CA VAL A 40 15.59 -5.62 12.84
C VAL A 40 15.54 -4.11 12.61
N SER A 41 15.04 -3.73 11.45
CA SER A 41 14.71 -2.37 11.08
C SER A 41 13.31 -2.39 10.50
N ASP A 42 12.46 -1.52 11.04
CA ASP A 42 11.02 -1.38 10.78
C ASP A 42 10.64 -1.46 9.29
N CYS A 43 10.47 -0.32 8.63
CA CYS A 43 10.30 -0.27 7.17
C CYS A 43 11.61 0.00 6.44
N GLY A 44 12.74 -0.01 7.17
CA GLY A 44 14.10 0.17 6.65
C GLY A 44 14.27 1.42 5.80
N ASP A 45 15.01 1.29 4.69
CA ASP A 45 15.15 2.33 3.66
C ASP A 45 13.98 2.34 2.64
N GLY A 46 12.84 1.74 2.99
CA GLY A 46 11.65 1.67 2.14
C GLY A 46 11.60 0.42 1.27
N ALA A 47 10.93 0.51 0.12
CA ALA A 47 10.69 -0.64 -0.76
C ALA A 47 11.95 -1.15 -1.48
N VAL A 48 13.05 -0.38 -1.46
CA VAL A 48 14.34 -0.74 -2.06
C VAL A 48 15.17 -1.66 -1.18
N ASP A 49 14.90 -1.67 0.12
CA ASP A 49 15.64 -2.45 1.10
C ASP A 49 15.18 -3.90 1.04
N ARG A 50 16.00 -4.75 0.43
CA ARG A 50 15.64 -6.12 0.05
C ARG A 50 16.07 -7.13 1.12
N SER A 51 15.14 -7.99 1.53
CA SER A 51 15.35 -9.10 2.46
C SER A 51 15.09 -10.47 1.82
N THR A 52 15.15 -11.54 2.61
CA THR A 52 14.81 -12.90 2.12
C THR A 52 13.36 -12.96 1.63
N TYR A 53 12.43 -12.42 2.41
CA TYR A 53 11.00 -12.60 2.24
C TYR A 53 10.28 -11.39 1.68
N GLY A 54 10.95 -10.26 1.45
CA GLY A 54 10.29 -9.07 0.94
C GLY A 54 11.24 -7.91 0.67
N PRO A 55 10.69 -6.71 0.48
CA PRO A 55 9.27 -6.36 0.54
C PRO A 55 8.46 -6.86 -0.67
N PHE A 56 7.17 -7.13 -0.47
CA PHE A 56 6.20 -7.43 -1.54
C PHE A 56 4.85 -6.75 -1.30
N GLY A 57 4.16 -6.40 -2.37
CA GLY A 57 2.89 -5.70 -2.27
C GLY A 57 2.43 -5.08 -3.59
N VAL A 58 1.84 -3.89 -3.50
CA VAL A 58 1.35 -3.12 -4.65
C VAL A 58 2.11 -1.80 -4.79
N LEU A 59 2.32 -1.37 -6.04
CA LEU A 59 2.77 -0.02 -6.38
C LEU A 59 1.56 0.76 -6.90
N VAL A 60 1.04 1.68 -6.08
CA VAL A 60 -0.08 2.55 -6.46
C VAL A 60 0.45 3.91 -6.89
N ILE A 61 -0.35 4.63 -7.68
CA ILE A 61 -0.01 5.98 -8.17
C ILE A 61 1.42 5.96 -8.75
N ALA A 62 1.64 5.03 -9.68
CA ALA A 62 2.91 4.85 -10.35
C ALA A 62 2.80 5.27 -11.82
N ASP A 63 3.88 5.73 -12.44
CA ASP A 63 3.95 5.96 -13.88
C ASP A 63 4.52 4.73 -14.60
N ASP A 64 4.35 4.69 -15.94
CA ASP A 64 4.82 3.57 -16.77
C ASP A 64 6.32 3.29 -16.63
N SER A 65 7.13 4.33 -16.35
CA SER A 65 8.58 4.19 -16.19
C SER A 65 9.02 3.84 -14.78
N LEU A 66 8.07 3.71 -13.84
CA LEU A 66 8.33 3.54 -12.41
C LEU A 66 9.29 4.62 -11.89
N SER A 67 9.20 5.84 -12.39
CA SER A 67 9.98 6.97 -11.96
C SER A 67 9.38 7.63 -10.71
N GLU A 68 8.05 7.73 -10.69
CA GLU A 68 7.20 8.00 -9.53
C GLU A 68 6.38 6.76 -9.18
N LEU A 69 6.31 6.42 -7.91
CA LEU A 69 5.51 5.31 -7.41
C LEU A 69 5.32 5.41 -5.89
N THR A 70 4.23 4.82 -5.40
CA THR A 70 3.95 4.70 -3.96
C THR A 70 3.79 3.22 -3.60
N PRO A 71 4.85 2.54 -3.12
CA PRO A 71 4.75 1.17 -2.62
C PRO A 71 3.91 1.09 -1.34
N ILE A 72 2.96 0.15 -1.31
CA ILE A 72 2.27 -0.32 -0.11
C ILE A 72 2.57 -1.82 0.02
N TYR A 73 3.21 -2.24 1.11
CA TYR A 73 3.83 -3.55 1.16
C TYR A 73 3.91 -4.17 2.55
N PHE A 74 4.08 -5.49 2.54
CA PHE A 74 4.53 -6.27 3.67
C PHE A 74 6.04 -6.49 3.60
N ARG A 75 6.68 -6.47 4.76
CA ARG A 75 8.10 -6.78 4.93
C ARG A 75 8.25 -7.79 6.08
N PRO A 76 8.18 -9.10 5.77
CA PRO A 76 8.53 -10.12 6.74
C PRO A 76 10.05 -10.21 6.88
N LEU A 77 10.53 -10.23 8.12
CA LEU A 77 11.94 -10.33 8.50
C LEU A 77 12.14 -11.55 9.39
N ASN A 78 13.25 -12.25 9.20
CA ASN A 78 13.61 -13.36 10.08
C ASN A 78 14.14 -12.83 11.40
N THR A 79 13.62 -13.39 12.48
CA THR A 79 14.14 -13.18 13.83
C THR A 79 15.06 -14.33 14.25
N SER A 80 15.92 -14.08 15.24
CA SER A 80 16.84 -15.07 15.82
C SER A 80 16.20 -16.41 16.25
N ASP A 81 14.90 -16.42 16.56
CA ASP A 81 14.15 -17.62 16.97
C ASP A 81 13.57 -18.41 15.79
N GLY A 82 13.80 -17.97 14.55
CA GLY A 82 13.29 -18.60 13.33
C GLY A 82 11.84 -18.26 13.00
N SER A 83 11.20 -17.35 13.75
CA SER A 83 9.89 -16.82 13.40
C SER A 83 10.01 -15.64 12.40
N LEU A 84 8.87 -15.21 11.86
CA LEU A 84 8.79 -14.05 10.97
C LEU A 84 8.16 -12.87 11.72
N GLU A 85 8.90 -11.79 11.83
CA GLU A 85 8.38 -10.51 12.25
C GLU A 85 7.96 -9.69 11.02
N THR A 86 6.68 -9.35 10.93
CA THR A 86 6.13 -8.66 9.76
C THR A 86 5.87 -7.18 10.04
N TYR A 87 6.24 -6.35 9.07
CA TYR A 87 5.94 -4.93 9.03
C TYR A 87 5.01 -4.60 7.87
N PHE A 88 4.08 -3.68 8.09
CA PHE A 88 3.24 -3.11 7.03
C PHE A 88 3.65 -1.65 6.79
N CYS A 89 3.96 -1.32 5.54
CA CYS A 89 4.68 -0.11 5.20
C CYS A 89 4.04 0.61 4.00
N ALA A 90 4.14 1.93 4.01
CA ALA A 90 3.85 2.82 2.89
C ALA A 90 5.07 3.70 2.62
N ASP A 91 5.65 3.58 1.42
CA ASP A 91 6.86 4.31 1.04
C ASP A 91 6.51 5.48 0.12
N GLU A 92 6.60 6.70 0.62
CA GLU A 92 6.35 7.90 -0.18
C GLU A 92 7.64 8.48 -0.80
N THR A 93 8.82 7.90 -0.55
CA THR A 93 10.13 8.48 -0.92
C THR A 93 10.25 8.80 -2.40
N ARG A 94 9.57 8.00 -3.24
CA ARG A 94 9.52 8.15 -4.71
C ARG A 94 8.13 8.50 -5.22
N SER A 95 7.21 8.94 -4.37
CA SER A 95 5.84 9.28 -4.76
C SER A 95 5.72 10.55 -5.61
N SER A 96 6.75 11.40 -5.60
CA SER A 96 6.75 12.67 -6.35
C SER A 96 8.17 13.14 -6.69
N LYS A 97 8.35 13.72 -7.87
CA LYS A 97 9.55 14.45 -8.30
C LYS A 97 9.58 15.89 -7.78
N ALA A 98 8.48 16.40 -7.22
CA ALA A 98 8.45 17.74 -6.64
C ALA A 98 9.40 17.81 -5.42
N PRO A 99 10.27 18.83 -5.33
CA PRO A 99 11.28 18.94 -4.26
C PRO A 99 10.71 19.45 -2.93
N ASP A 100 9.57 20.13 -2.96
CA ASP A 100 8.91 20.80 -1.83
C ASP A 100 7.80 19.96 -1.17
N VAL A 101 7.64 18.71 -1.62
CA VAL A 101 6.71 17.73 -1.03
C VAL A 101 7.46 16.89 -0.01
N THR A 102 6.89 16.77 1.20
CA THR A 102 7.40 15.86 2.22
C THR A 102 7.17 14.42 1.78
N LYS A 103 8.23 13.61 1.82
CA LYS A 103 8.22 12.21 1.39
C LYS A 103 8.94 11.38 2.43
N ARG A 104 8.28 10.39 3.00
CA ARG A 104 8.80 9.53 4.08
C ARG A 104 8.32 8.10 3.91
N VAL A 105 9.00 7.19 4.60
CA VAL A 105 8.48 5.84 4.80
C VAL A 105 7.68 5.84 6.08
N TYR A 106 6.44 5.38 6.01
CA TYR A 106 5.60 5.11 7.16
C TYR A 106 5.46 3.60 7.32
N GLY A 107 5.30 3.16 8.56
CA GLY A 107 4.83 1.81 8.83
C GLY A 107 4.99 1.42 10.27
N GLY A 108 4.81 0.14 10.51
CA GLY A 108 4.94 -0.45 11.82
C GLY A 108 4.72 -1.95 11.81
N LYS A 109 5.09 -2.58 12.92
CA LYS A 109 4.88 -4.01 13.15
C LYS A 109 3.40 -4.36 13.04
N ILE A 110 3.12 -5.44 12.32
CA ILE A 110 1.77 -6.00 12.17
C ILE A 110 1.82 -7.50 12.50
N PRO A 111 0.94 -7.99 13.40
CA PRO A 111 0.86 -9.42 13.64
C PRO A 111 0.12 -10.10 12.49
N VAL A 112 0.76 -11.10 11.87
CA VAL A 112 0.20 -12.05 10.92
C VAL A 112 0.31 -13.43 11.57
N LEU A 113 -0.79 -14.15 11.74
CA LEU A 113 -0.81 -15.46 12.40
C LEU A 113 -0.38 -16.59 11.45
N ASP A 114 0.06 -17.73 11.99
CA ASP A 114 0.61 -18.84 11.19
C ASP A 114 -0.36 -19.42 10.14
N ASP A 115 -1.67 -19.24 10.33
CA ASP A 115 -2.74 -19.66 9.43
C ASP A 115 -3.34 -18.52 8.58
N GLU A 116 -2.75 -17.33 8.64
CA GLU A 116 -3.17 -16.15 7.88
C GLU A 116 -2.28 -15.91 6.67
N ASN A 117 -2.91 -15.56 5.55
CA ASN A 117 -2.22 -14.96 4.42
C ASN A 117 -2.02 -13.46 4.66
N TYR A 118 -1.10 -12.85 3.93
CA TYR A 118 -0.84 -11.42 4.04
C TYR A 118 -1.93 -10.63 3.31
N ASN A 119 -2.83 -9.99 4.05
CA ASN A 119 -4.02 -9.35 3.53
C ASN A 119 -3.92 -7.83 3.61
N MET A 120 -4.17 -7.14 2.50
CA MET A 120 -4.27 -5.68 2.50
C MET A 120 -5.51 -5.19 1.74
N ARG A 121 -6.05 -4.06 2.20
CA ARG A 121 -6.95 -3.19 1.43
C ARG A 121 -6.28 -1.86 1.18
N VAL A 122 -6.37 -1.34 -0.05
CA VAL A 122 -5.83 -0.04 -0.40
C VAL A 122 -6.90 0.76 -1.15
N LEU A 123 -7.31 1.88 -0.57
CA LEU A 123 -8.14 2.88 -1.21
C LEU A 123 -7.24 3.94 -1.82
N VAL A 124 -7.38 4.18 -3.11
CA VAL A 124 -6.65 5.20 -3.86
C VAL A 124 -7.64 6.26 -4.29
N ASP A 125 -7.40 7.52 -3.93
CA ASP A 125 -8.17 8.66 -4.40
C ASP A 125 -7.24 9.85 -4.67
N HIS A 126 -6.75 9.92 -5.90
CA HIS A 126 -5.87 10.95 -6.45
C HIS A 126 -4.61 11.20 -5.61
N SER A 127 -4.73 12.02 -4.56
CA SER A 127 -3.62 12.44 -3.69
C SER A 127 -3.65 11.80 -2.30
N VAL A 128 -4.59 10.89 -2.07
CA VAL A 128 -4.76 10.12 -0.84
C VAL A 128 -4.64 8.64 -1.16
N VAL A 129 -3.88 7.94 -0.33
CA VAL A 129 -3.86 6.48 -0.28
C VAL A 129 -4.13 6.05 1.15
N GLU A 130 -5.21 5.31 1.38
CA GLU A 130 -5.52 4.70 2.67
C GLU A 130 -5.29 3.20 2.59
N SER A 131 -4.35 2.70 3.38
CA SER A 131 -3.93 1.31 3.36
C SER A 131 -4.24 0.63 4.69
N PHE A 132 -4.80 -0.56 4.63
CA PHE A 132 -5.27 -1.35 5.76
C PHE A 132 -4.61 -2.72 5.68
N GLY A 133 -3.65 -3.00 6.56
CA GLY A 133 -3.02 -4.32 6.69
C GLY A 133 -3.81 -5.21 7.65
N GLU A 134 -3.90 -6.50 7.33
CA GLU A 134 -4.58 -7.54 8.10
C GLU A 134 -5.98 -7.15 8.58
N GLY A 135 -6.82 -6.69 7.65
CA GLY A 135 -8.19 -6.26 7.98
C GLY A 135 -8.27 -5.00 8.84
N GLY A 136 -7.20 -4.18 8.86
CA GLY A 136 -7.15 -2.92 9.60
C GLY A 136 -6.47 -3.00 10.96
N ARG A 137 -5.70 -4.07 11.26
CA ARG A 137 -4.81 -4.11 12.43
C ARG A 137 -3.78 -2.98 12.40
N THR A 138 -3.30 -2.66 11.21
CA THR A 138 -2.50 -1.47 10.94
C THR A 138 -3.15 -0.67 9.82
N VAL A 139 -3.26 0.64 10.00
CA VAL A 139 -3.82 1.55 9.00
C VAL A 139 -2.83 2.69 8.76
N ILE A 140 -2.53 2.96 7.50
CA ILE A 140 -1.63 4.05 7.09
C ILE A 140 -2.33 4.88 6.03
N THR A 141 -2.52 6.16 6.33
CA THR A 141 -3.01 7.15 5.37
C THR A 141 -1.83 7.98 4.86
N SER A 142 -1.59 7.92 3.56
CA SER A 142 -0.51 8.60 2.86
C SER A 142 -1.05 9.75 2.00
N ARG A 143 -0.29 10.84 1.90
CA ARG A 143 -0.64 12.02 1.08
C ARG A 143 0.43 12.22 0.03
N VAL A 144 0.10 11.90 -1.22
CA VAL A 144 1.06 11.88 -2.32
C VAL A 144 0.67 12.87 -3.41
N TYR A 145 1.67 13.48 -4.06
CA TYR A 145 1.48 14.54 -5.05
C TYR A 145 2.37 14.29 -6.27
N PRO A 146 2.11 13.23 -7.06
CA PRO A 146 2.91 12.91 -8.24
C PRO A 146 2.86 14.05 -9.28
N THR A 147 3.91 14.16 -10.07
CA THR A 147 4.03 15.12 -11.17
C THR A 147 3.78 14.49 -12.54
N GLU A 148 3.93 13.17 -12.64
CA GLU A 148 3.83 12.37 -13.86
C GLU A 148 2.77 11.26 -13.72
N ALA A 149 2.67 10.61 -12.56
CA ALA A 149 1.66 9.59 -12.29
C ALA A 149 0.27 10.19 -11.99
N ILE A 150 -0.23 11.06 -12.87
CA ILE A 150 -1.50 11.78 -12.74
C ILE A 150 -2.52 11.34 -13.80
N TYR A 151 -3.80 11.34 -13.42
CA TYR A 151 -4.93 11.02 -14.31
C TYR A 151 -4.71 9.71 -15.09
N GLY A 152 -4.86 9.76 -16.41
CA GLY A 152 -4.68 8.61 -17.29
C GLY A 152 -3.24 8.08 -17.41
N ALA A 153 -2.25 8.70 -16.75
CA ALA A 153 -0.88 8.20 -16.69
C ALA A 153 -0.62 7.33 -15.45
N ALA A 154 -1.51 7.38 -14.44
CA ALA A 154 -1.37 6.52 -13.27
C ALA A 154 -1.57 5.04 -13.65
N ARG A 155 -0.74 4.18 -13.06
CA ARG A 155 -0.71 2.74 -13.23
C ARG A 155 -0.73 2.05 -11.86
N LEU A 156 -1.03 0.76 -11.90
CA LEU A 156 -0.98 -0.14 -10.76
C LEU A 156 -0.07 -1.32 -11.10
N PHE A 157 0.79 -1.70 -10.15
CA PHE A 157 1.64 -2.87 -10.29
C PHE A 157 1.58 -3.74 -9.04
N LEU A 158 1.82 -5.04 -9.24
CA LEU A 158 2.33 -5.90 -8.19
C LEU A 158 3.85 -5.84 -8.18
N PHE A 159 4.46 -5.98 -7.01
CA PHE A 159 5.91 -6.15 -6.93
C PHE A 159 6.30 -7.13 -5.84
N ASN A 160 7.45 -7.75 -6.05
CA ASN A 160 8.13 -8.59 -5.08
C ASN A 160 9.62 -8.28 -5.17
N ASN A 161 10.14 -7.49 -4.24
CA ASN A 161 11.57 -7.20 -4.13
C ASN A 161 12.30 -8.14 -3.17
N ALA A 162 11.72 -9.31 -2.86
CA ALA A 162 12.39 -10.36 -2.11
C ALA A 162 13.60 -10.92 -2.88
N SER A 163 14.52 -11.52 -2.11
CA SER A 163 15.70 -12.19 -2.66
C SER A 163 15.56 -13.70 -2.81
N GLY A 164 14.75 -14.33 -1.95
CA GLY A 164 14.73 -15.79 -1.81
C GLY A 164 13.41 -16.45 -2.17
N VAL A 165 12.32 -15.70 -2.32
CA VAL A 165 10.98 -16.29 -2.45
C VAL A 165 10.13 -15.61 -3.51
N ASN A 166 9.34 -16.44 -4.18
CA ASN A 166 8.21 -15.99 -4.98
C ASN A 166 6.99 -15.78 -4.08
N VAL A 167 6.10 -14.89 -4.52
CA VAL A 167 4.86 -14.59 -3.82
C VAL A 167 3.70 -14.78 -4.77
N LYS A 168 2.69 -15.51 -4.34
CA LYS A 168 1.43 -15.68 -5.05
C LYS A 168 0.45 -14.60 -4.59
N ALA A 169 -0.07 -13.82 -5.53
CA ALA A 169 -0.98 -12.71 -5.26
C ALA A 169 -2.38 -12.97 -5.81
N THR A 170 -3.40 -12.68 -5.01
CA THR A 170 -4.81 -12.71 -5.39
C THR A 170 -5.39 -11.33 -5.19
N LEU A 171 -6.02 -10.75 -6.23
CA LEU A 171 -6.55 -9.39 -6.16
C LEU A 171 -8.01 -9.30 -6.56
N LYS A 172 -8.70 -8.34 -5.94
CA LYS A 172 -9.96 -7.79 -6.42
C LYS A 172 -9.81 -6.27 -6.48
N ILE A 173 -10.09 -5.69 -7.64
CA ILE A 173 -9.90 -4.27 -7.89
C ILE A 173 -11.22 -3.72 -8.40
N TRP A 174 -11.67 -2.62 -7.79
CA TRP A 174 -12.83 -1.86 -8.24
C TRP A 174 -12.40 -0.45 -8.62
N GLU A 175 -12.79 -0.03 -9.82
CA GLU A 175 -12.77 1.39 -10.18
C GLU A 175 -13.91 2.09 -9.43
N MET A 176 -13.56 3.15 -8.71
CA MET A 176 -14.49 3.85 -7.84
C MET A 176 -15.06 5.08 -8.56
N ASN A 177 -16.38 5.25 -8.52
CA ASN A 177 -17.02 6.47 -8.99
C ASN A 177 -16.85 7.61 -7.97
N SER A 178 -16.77 8.85 -8.45
CA SER A 178 -16.75 10.02 -7.57
C SER A 178 -18.04 10.11 -6.74
N ALA A 179 -17.90 10.40 -5.45
CA ALA A 179 -19.03 10.60 -4.55
C ALA A 179 -19.65 11.99 -4.73
N PHE A 180 -20.98 12.10 -4.57
CA PHE A 180 -21.66 13.40 -4.50
C PHE A 180 -21.59 13.97 -3.09
N ILE A 181 -20.53 14.72 -2.79
CA ILE A 181 -20.31 15.33 -1.48
C ILE A 181 -21.09 16.65 -1.39
N ARG A 182 -22.17 16.68 -0.61
CA ARG A 182 -22.95 17.90 -0.35
C ARG A 182 -22.29 18.72 0.77
N PRO A 183 -22.29 20.06 0.67
CA PRO A 183 -21.94 20.91 1.79
C PRO A 183 -22.80 20.58 3.01
N PHE A 184 -22.19 20.62 4.20
CA PHE A 184 -22.95 20.56 5.45
C PHE A 184 -23.88 21.78 5.52
N PRO A 185 -25.20 21.61 5.80
CA PRO A 185 -26.14 22.72 5.82
C PRO A 185 -25.97 23.54 7.11
N PHE A 186 -25.07 24.53 7.11
CA PHE A 186 -24.90 25.45 8.23
C PHE A 186 -26.14 26.35 8.48
N GLU A 187 -26.97 26.59 7.45
CA GLU A 187 -28.13 27.51 7.54
C GLU A 187 -29.42 26.85 8.06
N GLU A 188 -29.58 25.53 7.96
CA GLU A 188 -30.81 24.86 8.42
C GLU A 188 -30.92 24.82 9.95
N THR A 189 -29.79 24.70 10.67
CA THR A 189 -29.77 24.67 12.15
C THR A 189 -30.07 26.02 12.80
N LEU A 190 -29.64 27.13 12.19
CA LEU A 190 -29.91 28.48 12.74
C LEU A 190 -31.38 28.89 12.57
N SER A 191 -32.03 28.40 11.50
CA SER A 191 -33.46 28.64 11.29
C SER A 191 -34.34 27.83 12.26
N GLN A 192 -33.92 26.63 12.67
CA GLN A 192 -34.67 25.81 13.64
C GLN A 192 -34.58 26.33 15.08
N GLU A 193 -33.43 26.88 15.50
CA GLU A 193 -33.31 27.47 16.84
C GLU A 193 -34.10 28.79 16.98
N MET A 194 -34.18 29.60 15.92
CA MET A 194 -34.97 30.83 15.94
C MET A 194 -36.49 30.57 15.91
N VAL A 195 -36.94 29.48 15.28
CA VAL A 195 -38.38 29.13 15.21
C VAL A 195 -38.86 28.43 16.48
N ALA A 196 -37.97 27.76 17.22
CA ALA A 196 -38.32 27.12 18.50
C ALA A 196 -38.37 28.09 19.71
N SER A 197 -38.04 29.37 19.51
CA SER A 197 -37.98 30.40 20.57
C SER A 197 -39.07 31.50 20.45
N THR A 198 -40.11 31.29 19.63
CA THR A 198 -41.29 32.17 19.53
C THR A 198 -42.56 31.39 19.81
#